data_AF-A0A7X2PHI8-F1
#
_entry.id   AF-A0A7X2PHI8-F1
#
_cell.length_a   1.000
_cell.length_b   1.000
_cell.length_c   1.000
_cell.angle_alpha   90.00
_cell.angle_beta   90.00
_cell.angle_gamma   90.00
#
_symmetry.space_group_name_H-M   'P 1'
#
loop_
_entity.id
_entity.type
_entity.pdbx_description
1 polymer ?
#
loop_
_entity_poly.entity_id
_entity_poly.type
_entity_poly.pdbx_seq_one_letter_code
_entity_poly.pdbx_strand_id
1 'polypeptide(L)'
;MENQDWLNGPLPELIPHFGDVAGEYHARERAFPDPASLVVLDEADRPRMASLEQVRAIFDQGKIGLILIGMPGLEKRLARFPQFYSRIGFVHEFRLLGATEIRQLLAQQ
;
A
#
# COMPACT_ATOMS: atom_id res chain seq x y z
N MET A 1 15.44 -13.13 31.53
CA MET A 1 14.24 -13.47 30.77
C MET A 1 13.12 -12.61 31.34
N GLU A 2 13.08 -11.35 30.95
CA GLU A 2 12.12 -10.37 31.48
C GLU A 2 10.78 -10.55 30.79
N ASN A 3 9.77 -10.86 31.59
CA ASN A 3 8.39 -11.03 31.16
C ASN A 3 7.78 -9.63 31.04
N GLN A 4 7.82 -9.05 29.84
CA GLN A 4 7.25 -7.74 29.58
C GLN A 4 5.72 -7.89 29.51
N ASP A 5 5.07 -7.50 30.60
CA ASP A 5 3.64 -7.67 30.85
C ASP A 5 2.86 -6.53 30.17
N TRP A 6 2.73 -6.59 28.84
CA TRP A 6 2.12 -5.54 27.99
C TRP A 6 0.64 -5.28 28.27
N LEU A 7 -0.02 -6.08 29.12
CA LEU A 7 -1.46 -6.01 29.39
C LEU A 7 -1.83 -5.26 30.68
N ASN A 8 -0.83 -4.87 31.50
CA ASN A 8 -1.06 -4.25 32.81
C ASN A 8 -0.85 -2.72 32.84
N GLY A 9 -0.54 -2.10 31.70
CA GLY A 9 -0.43 -0.64 31.56
C GLY A 9 -1.73 0.00 31.09
N PRO A 10 -1.93 1.32 31.31
CA PRO A 10 -3.00 2.04 30.64
C PRO A 10 -2.88 1.85 29.12
N LEU A 11 -4.01 1.65 28.43
CA LEU A 11 -4.03 1.58 26.97
C LEU A 11 -3.25 2.80 26.42
N PRO A 12 -2.28 2.59 25.51
CA PRO A 12 -1.56 3.70 24.92
C PRO A 12 -2.55 4.63 24.22
N GLU A 13 -2.36 5.93 24.40
CA GLU A 13 -3.19 6.94 23.77
C GLU A 13 -2.99 6.85 22.24
N LEU A 14 -4.02 6.41 21.53
CA LEU A 14 -4.01 6.26 20.07
C LEU A 14 -4.09 7.64 19.43
N ILE A 15 -2.96 8.36 19.42
CA ILE A 15 -2.79 9.63 18.74
C ILE A 15 -1.94 9.38 17.49
N PRO A 16 -2.35 9.91 16.32
CA PRO A 16 -3.58 10.68 16.08
C PRO A 16 -4.85 9.81 16.07
N HIS A 17 -5.99 10.37 16.49
CA HIS A 17 -7.28 9.70 16.34
C HIS A 17 -7.67 9.66 14.86
N PHE A 18 -8.46 8.66 14.47
CA PHE A 18 -8.90 8.49 13.07
C PHE A 18 -9.53 9.77 12.50
N GLY A 19 -10.31 10.51 13.30
CA GLY A 19 -10.93 11.78 12.89
C GLY A 19 -9.92 12.89 12.58
N ASP A 20 -8.81 12.94 13.32
CA ASP A 20 -7.73 13.92 13.10
C ASP A 20 -6.99 13.62 11.80
N VAL A 21 -6.68 12.33 11.57
CA VAL A 21 -6.05 11.86 10.33
C VAL A 21 -6.94 12.11 9.12
N ALA A 22 -8.24 11.83 9.22
CA ALA A 22 -9.20 12.07 8.15
C ALA A 22 -9.35 13.58 7.85
N GLY A 23 -9.37 14.43 8.89
CA GLY A 23 -9.42 15.89 8.73
C GLY A 23 -8.20 16.46 8.03
N GLU A 24 -7.00 16.04 8.46
CA GLU A 24 -5.73 16.43 7.83
C GLU A 24 -5.64 15.96 6.37
N TYR A 25 -6.11 14.74 6.09
CA TYR A 25 -6.20 14.20 4.75
C TYR A 25 -7.08 15.07 3.84
N HIS A 26 -8.31 15.40 4.26
CA HIS A 26 -9.21 16.23 3.47
C HIS A 26 -8.72 17.67 3.27
N ALA A 27 -8.00 18.23 4.25
CA ALA A 27 -7.39 19.55 4.11
C ALA A 27 -6.26 19.53 3.05
N ARG A 28 -5.43 18.49 3.05
CA ARG A 28 -4.39 18.28 2.02
C ARG A 28 -5.00 18.00 0.65
N GLU A 29 -6.03 17.17 0.57
CA GLU A 29 -6.73 16.82 -0.66
C GLU A 29 -7.25 18.06 -1.41
N ARG A 30 -7.85 19.04 -0.69
CA ARG A 30 -8.30 20.31 -1.30
C ARG A 30 -7.17 21.23 -1.76
N ALA A 31 -5.95 21.04 -1.26
CA ALA A 31 -4.78 21.83 -1.67
C ALA A 31 -4.18 21.33 -2.99
N PHE A 32 -4.53 20.12 -3.44
CA PHE A 32 -4.11 19.60 -4.74
C PHE A 32 -5.13 19.99 -5.82
N PRO A 33 -4.71 20.66 -6.91
CA PRO A 33 -5.62 21.18 -7.93
C PRO A 33 -6.30 20.09 -8.79
N ASP A 34 -5.77 18.86 -8.77
CA ASP A 34 -6.39 17.66 -9.33
C ASP A 34 -5.84 16.43 -8.59
N PRO A 35 -6.40 16.06 -7.43
CA PRO A 35 -5.93 14.91 -6.68
C PRO A 35 -6.31 13.65 -7.45
N ALA A 36 -5.33 13.02 -8.12
CA ALA A 36 -5.51 11.68 -8.62
C ALA A 36 -5.88 10.77 -7.45
N SER A 37 -7.12 10.28 -7.42
CA SER A 37 -7.54 9.29 -6.43
C SER A 37 -6.71 8.03 -6.67
N LEU A 38 -5.95 7.60 -5.67
CA LEU A 38 -5.02 6.47 -5.79
C LEU A 38 -5.23 5.50 -4.64
N VAL A 39 -5.37 4.22 -4.97
CA VAL A 39 -5.34 3.12 -4.01
C VAL A 39 -4.01 2.40 -4.13
N VAL A 40 -3.29 2.31 -3.01
CA VAL A 40 -2.06 1.52 -2.91
C VAL A 40 -2.35 0.32 -2.02
N LEU A 41 -2.12 -0.88 -2.55
CA LEU A 41 -2.21 -2.13 -1.81
C LEU A 41 -0.80 -2.69 -1.67
N ASP A 42 -0.25 -2.56 -0.47
CA ASP A 42 0.98 -3.25 -0.09
C ASP A 42 0.70 -4.72 0.25
N GLU A 43 1.73 -5.56 0.13
CA GLU A 43 1.64 -7.01 0.31
C GLU A 43 0.47 -7.65 -0.49
N ALA A 44 0.25 -7.19 -1.73
CA ALA A 44 -0.83 -7.65 -2.59
C ALA A 44 -0.76 -9.15 -2.95
N ASP A 45 0.31 -9.84 -2.56
CA ASP A 45 0.41 -11.30 -2.56
C ASP A 45 -0.44 -11.98 -1.46
N ARG A 46 -0.83 -11.28 -0.39
CA ARG A 46 -1.61 -11.82 0.73
C ARG A 46 -3.13 -11.91 0.50
N PRO A 47 -3.81 -10.89 -0.07
CA PRO A 47 -5.26 -10.91 -0.22
C PRO A 47 -5.73 -12.11 -1.05
N ARG A 48 -6.89 -12.66 -0.70
CA ARG A 48 -7.52 -13.72 -1.49
C ARG A 48 -7.98 -13.16 -2.84
N MET A 49 -8.23 -14.06 -3.78
CA MET A 49 -8.63 -13.66 -5.13
C MET A 49 -9.95 -12.89 -5.18
N ALA A 50 -10.93 -13.25 -4.35
CA ALA A 50 -12.18 -12.52 -4.27
C ALA A 50 -11.97 -11.05 -3.86
N SER A 51 -10.99 -10.77 -2.99
CA SER A 51 -10.64 -9.41 -2.58
C SER A 51 -10.01 -8.63 -3.71
N LEU A 52 -9.10 -9.25 -4.49
CA LEU A 52 -8.52 -8.60 -5.66
C LEU A 52 -9.58 -8.31 -6.74
N GLU A 53 -10.56 -9.19 -6.96
CA GLU A 53 -11.66 -8.89 -7.87
C GLU A 53 -12.54 -7.71 -7.42
N GLN A 54 -12.74 -7.53 -6.11
CA GLN A 54 -13.41 -6.32 -5.60
C GLN A 54 -12.59 -5.06 -5.88
N VAL A 55 -11.27 -5.13 -5.72
CA VAL A 55 -10.38 -4.02 -6.05
C VAL A 55 -10.46 -3.68 -7.54
N ARG A 56 -10.51 -4.68 -8.43
CA ARG A 56 -10.75 -4.45 -9.87
C ARG A 56 -12.09 -3.77 -10.12
N ALA A 57 -13.14 -4.22 -9.45
CA ALA A 57 -14.46 -3.63 -9.62
C ALA A 57 -14.47 -2.14 -9.21
N ILE A 58 -13.76 -1.78 -8.14
CA ILE A 58 -13.57 -0.39 -7.72
C ILE A 58 -12.79 0.41 -8.77
N PHE A 59 -11.70 -0.17 -9.29
CA PHE A 59 -10.92 0.43 -10.38
C PHE A 59 -11.76 0.67 -11.64
N ASP A 60 -12.56 -0.31 -12.07
CA ASP A 60 -13.39 -0.20 -13.28
C ASP A 60 -14.56 0.79 -13.11
N GLN A 61 -15.07 0.98 -11.89
CA GLN A 61 -16.18 1.89 -11.59
C GLN A 61 -15.73 3.33 -11.31
N GLY A 62 -14.49 3.51 -10.85
CA GLY A 62 -13.95 4.80 -10.42
C GLY A 62 -12.91 5.38 -11.40
N LYS A 63 -12.66 6.69 -11.31
CA LYS A 63 -11.46 7.31 -11.89
C LYS A 63 -10.30 7.22 -10.90
N ILE A 64 -10.05 6.02 -10.36
CA ILE A 64 -9.09 5.81 -9.27
C ILE A 64 -7.92 4.99 -9.82
N GLY A 65 -6.70 5.48 -9.66
CA GLY A 65 -5.48 4.73 -9.95
C GLY A 65 -5.28 3.60 -8.94
N LEU A 66 -4.68 2.50 -9.39
CA LEU A 66 -4.37 1.35 -8.53
C LEU A 66 -2.89 1.00 -8.63
N ILE A 67 -2.22 0.93 -7.50
CA ILE A 67 -0.85 0.39 -7.37
C ILE A 67 -0.90 -0.84 -6.47
N LEU A 68 -0.36 -1.94 -6.98
CA LEU A 68 -0.15 -3.17 -6.21
C LEU A 68 1.33 -3.34 -5.97
N ILE A 69 1.71 -3.45 -4.71
CA ILE A 69 3.07 -3.75 -4.27
C ILE A 69 3.03 -5.14 -3.65
N GLY A 70 4.01 -5.96 -3.96
CA GLY A 70 4.11 -7.27 -3.35
C GLY A 70 5.40 -7.97 -3.74
N MET A 71 5.54 -9.17 -3.21
CA MET A 71 6.74 -9.98 -3.43
C MET A 71 6.87 -10.44 -4.88
N PRO A 72 8.10 -10.80 -5.33
CA PRO A 72 8.33 -11.35 -6.65
C PRO A 72 7.41 -12.54 -6.96
N GLY A 73 6.76 -12.53 -8.13
CA GLY A 73 5.78 -13.55 -8.52
C GLY A 73 4.32 -13.10 -8.37
N LEU A 74 4.07 -11.92 -7.80
CA LEU A 74 2.75 -11.28 -7.81
C LEU A 74 2.21 -11.14 -9.24
N GLU A 75 3.05 -10.76 -10.20
CA GLU A 75 2.69 -10.61 -11.61
C GLU A 75 2.20 -11.93 -12.23
N LYS A 76 2.89 -13.03 -11.93
CA LYS A 76 2.50 -14.38 -12.40
C LYS A 76 1.20 -14.84 -11.75
N ARG A 77 0.99 -14.47 -10.48
CA ARG A 77 -0.26 -14.75 -9.79
C ARG A 77 -1.40 -13.99 -10.46
N LEU A 78 -1.24 -12.69 -10.70
CA LEU A 78 -2.25 -11.85 -11.36
C LEU A 78 -2.53 -12.31 -12.80
N ALA A 79 -1.53 -12.81 -13.53
CA ALA A 79 -1.69 -13.33 -14.89
C ALA A 79 -2.66 -14.52 -15.00
N ARG A 80 -2.92 -15.23 -13.89
CA ARG A 80 -3.94 -16.30 -13.83
C ARG A 80 -5.38 -15.77 -13.84
N PHE A 81 -5.56 -14.46 -13.79
CA PHE A 81 -6.86 -13.77 -13.74
C PHE A 81 -6.96 -12.79 -14.91
N PRO A 82 -7.36 -13.25 -16.11
CA PRO A 82 -7.29 -12.44 -17.33
C PRO A 82 -8.03 -11.11 -17.24
N GLN A 83 -9.18 -11.11 -16.55
CA GLN A 83 -9.99 -9.90 -16.37
C GLN A 83 -9.25 -8.85 -15.56
N PHE A 84 -8.68 -9.22 -14.42
CA PHE A 84 -7.85 -8.34 -13.60
C PHE A 84 -6.56 -7.93 -14.32
N TYR A 85 -5.83 -8.91 -14.86
CA TYR A 85 -4.52 -8.71 -15.48
C TYR A 85 -4.58 -7.73 -16.66
N SER A 86 -5.67 -7.73 -17.43
CA SER A 86 -5.86 -6.79 -18.54
C SER A 86 -5.91 -5.31 -18.13
N ARG A 87 -6.07 -5.01 -16.83
CA ARG A 87 -6.08 -3.63 -16.28
C ARG A 87 -4.70 -3.20 -15.78
N ILE A 88 -3.73 -4.11 -15.77
CA ILE A 88 -2.36 -3.78 -15.37
C ILE A 88 -1.70 -3.04 -16.54
N GLY A 89 -1.57 -1.73 -16.40
CA GLY A 89 -0.94 -0.87 -17.42
C GLY A 89 0.60 -0.88 -17.37
N PHE A 90 1.19 -1.21 -16.21
CA PHE A 90 2.63 -1.20 -16.01
C PHE A 90 3.03 -2.16 -14.89
N VAL A 91 4.21 -2.76 -15.02
CA VAL A 91 4.82 -3.62 -14.01
C VAL A 91 6.25 -3.16 -13.78
N HIS A 92 6.62 -2.98 -12.51
CA HIS A 92 7.97 -2.64 -12.11
C HIS A 92 8.51 -3.71 -11.18
N GLU A 93 9.68 -4.25 -11.51
CA GLU A 93 10.42 -5.14 -10.63
C GLU A 93 11.50 -4.33 -9.91
N PHE A 94 11.34 -4.20 -8.59
CA PHE A 94 12.38 -3.61 -7.75
C PHE A 94 13.57 -4.57 -7.64
N ARG A 95 14.76 -4.04 -7.90
CA ARG A 95 16.01 -4.79 -7.72
C ARG A 95 16.55 -4.57 -6.31
N LEU A 96 17.29 -5.55 -5.81
CA LEU A 96 18.05 -5.40 -4.58
C LEU A 96 19.02 -4.22 -4.72
N LEU A 97 19.13 -3.43 -3.65
CA LEU A 97 20.09 -2.34 -3.59
C LEU A 97 21.52 -2.89 -3.65
N GLY A 98 22.35 -2.29 -4.48
CA GLY A 98 23.78 -2.55 -4.53
C GLY A 98 24.49 -1.99 -3.30
N ALA A 99 25.73 -2.45 -3.06
CA ALA A 99 26.51 -2.03 -1.90
C ALA A 99 26.68 -0.50 -1.79
N THR A 100 26.79 0.19 -2.93
CA THR A 100 26.91 1.66 -2.99
C THR A 100 25.60 2.35 -2.57
N GLU A 101 24.46 1.88 -3.06
CA GLU A 101 23.14 2.44 -2.75
C GLU A 101 22.80 2.22 -1.28
N ILE A 102 23.12 1.04 -0.73
CA ILE A 102 22.99 0.76 0.71
C ILE A 102 23.83 1.74 1.54
N ARG A 103 25.10 1.96 1.16
CA ARG A 103 25.98 2.90 1.87
C ARG A 103 25.44 4.33 1.82
N GLN A 104 24.90 4.76 0.68
CA GLN A 104 24.28 6.09 0.54
C GLN A 104 23.02 6.21 1.40
N LEU A 105 22.19 5.17 1.49
CA LEU A 105 20.97 5.17 2.27
C LEU A 105 21.26 5.20 3.78
N LEU A 106 22.26 4.43 4.24
CA LEU A 106 22.70 4.43 5.63
C LEU A 106 23.36 5.76 6.04
N ALA A 107 24.01 6.46 5.11
CA ALA A 107 24.63 7.77 5.39
C ALA A 107 23.61 8.92 5.48
N GLN A 108 22.36 8.71 5.09
CA GLN A 108 21.27 9.70 5.13
C GLN A 108 20.38 9.59 6.38
N GLN A 109 20.69 8.65 7.29
CA GLN A 109 19.97 8.48 8.55
C GLN A 109 20.65 9.18 9.72
#